data_AF-A0A7W1KIJ7-F1
#
_entry.id   AF-A0A7W1KIJ7-F1
#
_cell.length_a   1.000
_cell.length_b   1.000
_cell.length_c   1.000
_cell.angle_alpha   90.00
_cell.angle_beta   90.00
_cell.angle_gamma   90.00
#
_symmetry.space_group_name_H-M   'P 1'
#
loop_
_entity.id
_entity.type
_entity.pdbx_description
1 polymer ?
#
loop_
_entity_poly.entity_id
_entity_poly.type
_entity_poly.pdbx_seq_one_letter_code
_entity_poly.pdbx_strand_id
1 'polypeptide(L)'
;MARKPLYFFVLLSLASAVFLLGSSQKANAAYNGANIIDDVSFLNSSTMSASTIQSFLASKGSGLANRSFYLNCYGANSKERQAYTAVGAPCDQTVPASQIIYYAAQIYGINPQAILATLQKEQSLITSPNPTDRQIAQAMGYGCPTTGSCEDASNFFYQIDSGVWVLRYHFERARGNMNWWSPSTSWVCGTEKNFYKPNLYPNQDVRFYDEDGVLYRTHFIVNAATSSLYCYTPHAYNNPQGLYGRAPFGTTGRYYSGSYNFVYWFETWFGSTASVNGSIVLSQGLQLSQSSNLKVNDTITASFEVE
;
A
#
# COMPACT_ATOMS: atom_id res chain seq x y z
N MET A 1 12.24 60.59 -62.92
CA MET A 1 12.75 60.50 -61.53
C MET A 1 12.01 59.37 -60.82
N ALA A 2 12.60 58.18 -60.82
CA ALA A 2 11.95 56.95 -60.36
C ALA A 2 12.06 56.80 -58.83
N ARG A 3 10.93 56.60 -58.16
CA ARG A 3 10.84 56.30 -56.72
C ARG A 3 11.18 54.82 -56.49
N LYS A 4 12.19 54.56 -55.66
CA LYS A 4 12.58 53.20 -55.22
C LYS A 4 11.68 52.76 -54.05
N PRO A 5 11.22 51.50 -53.98
CA PRO A 5 10.46 50.99 -52.85
C PRO A 5 11.37 50.68 -51.65
N LEU A 6 10.85 50.99 -50.46
CA LEU A 6 11.46 50.81 -49.15
C LEU A 6 11.14 49.37 -48.66
N TYR A 7 12.16 48.54 -48.44
CA TYR A 7 11.99 47.20 -47.89
C TYR A 7 12.06 47.24 -46.35
N PHE A 8 10.97 46.86 -45.69
CA PHE A 8 10.87 46.70 -44.25
C PHE A 8 11.40 45.32 -43.84
N PHE A 9 12.51 45.26 -43.12
CA PHE A 9 13.01 44.03 -42.49
C PHE A 9 12.26 43.80 -41.17
N VAL A 10 11.46 42.73 -41.10
CA VAL A 10 10.88 42.24 -39.84
C VAL A 10 11.85 41.22 -39.24
N LEU A 11 12.50 41.58 -38.14
CA LEU A 11 13.31 40.69 -37.31
C LEU A 11 12.39 39.74 -36.54
N LEU A 12 12.41 38.45 -36.91
CA LEU A 12 11.69 37.38 -36.21
C LEU A 12 12.53 36.93 -35.00
N SER A 13 12.11 37.28 -33.78
CA SER A 13 12.77 36.82 -32.56
C SER A 13 12.42 35.35 -32.27
N LEU A 14 13.40 34.45 -32.37
CA LEU A 14 13.28 33.09 -31.83
C LEU A 14 13.23 33.16 -30.30
N ALA A 15 12.06 32.93 -29.71
CA ALA A 15 11.96 32.62 -28.29
C ALA A 15 12.32 31.14 -28.07
N SER A 16 13.51 30.89 -27.54
CA SER A 16 13.92 29.55 -27.09
C SER A 16 13.08 29.15 -25.87
N ALA A 17 12.19 28.17 -26.05
CA ALA A 17 11.48 27.53 -24.94
C ALA A 17 12.47 26.67 -24.15
N VAL A 18 12.92 27.18 -23.01
CA VAL A 18 13.64 26.39 -22.00
C VAL A 18 12.62 25.48 -21.33
N PHE A 19 12.56 24.22 -21.75
CA PHE A 19 11.88 23.18 -20.99
C PHE A 19 12.66 22.94 -19.70
N LEU A 20 12.24 23.60 -18.61
CA LEU A 20 12.62 23.21 -17.27
C LEU A 20 12.04 21.82 -17.02
N LEU A 21 12.87 20.78 -17.16
CA LEU A 21 12.60 19.47 -16.59
C LEU A 21 12.53 19.67 -15.07
N GLY A 22 11.32 19.94 -14.57
CA GLY A 22 11.05 19.90 -13.15
C GLY A 22 11.43 18.52 -12.64
N SER A 23 12.52 18.43 -11.88
CA SER A 23 12.76 17.27 -11.03
C SER A 23 11.53 17.16 -10.14
N SER A 24 10.70 16.13 -10.34
CA SER A 24 9.70 15.72 -9.35
C SER A 24 10.45 15.57 -8.04
N GLN A 25 10.28 16.56 -7.15
CA GLN A 25 10.78 16.40 -5.80
C GLN A 25 10.05 15.19 -5.25
N LYS A 26 10.79 14.12 -4.95
CA LYS A 26 10.25 12.98 -4.22
C LYS A 26 9.57 13.56 -2.98
N ALA A 27 8.24 13.55 -2.95
CA ALA A 27 7.48 14.00 -1.81
C ALA A 27 8.03 13.26 -0.59
N ASN A 28 8.45 14.01 0.42
CA ASN A 28 8.75 13.40 1.71
C ASN A 28 7.43 12.79 2.18
N ALA A 29 7.39 11.46 2.37
CA ALA A 29 6.17 10.78 2.76
C ALA A 29 5.53 11.52 3.94
N ALA A 30 4.26 11.90 3.79
CA ALA A 30 3.52 12.68 4.78
C ALA A 30 3.08 11.74 5.90
N TYR A 31 4.06 11.14 6.59
CA TYR A 31 3.80 10.14 7.60
C TYR A 31 2.95 10.72 8.72
N ASN A 32 1.76 10.15 8.87
CA ASN A 32 0.86 10.45 9.96
C ASN A 32 0.60 9.16 10.76
N GLY A 33 1.20 9.02 11.94
CA GLY A 33 0.96 7.85 12.81
C GLY A 33 -0.48 7.77 13.34
N ALA A 34 -1.23 8.87 13.33
CA ALA A 34 -2.66 8.86 13.68
C ALA A 34 -3.53 8.29 12.54
N ASN A 35 -3.05 8.37 11.29
CA ASN A 35 -3.72 7.89 10.09
C ASN A 35 -2.70 7.38 9.06
N ILE A 36 -2.31 6.10 9.18
CA ILE A 36 -1.28 5.49 8.32
C ILE A 36 -1.79 5.37 6.88
N ILE A 37 -3.05 4.99 6.72
CA ILE A 37 -3.75 4.86 5.44
C ILE A 37 -5.26 4.97 5.69
N ASP A 38 -5.97 5.60 4.76
CA ASP A 38 -7.43 5.70 4.85
C ASP A 38 -8.10 4.35 4.63
N ASP A 39 -9.22 4.10 5.32
CA ASP A 39 -10.00 2.86 5.20
C ASP A 39 -10.37 2.55 3.74
N VAL A 40 -10.80 3.56 2.97
CA VAL A 40 -11.19 3.36 1.58
C VAL A 40 -9.98 3.04 0.68
N SER A 41 -8.83 3.67 0.92
CA SER A 41 -7.57 3.33 0.23
C SER A 41 -7.11 1.91 0.59
N PHE A 42 -7.24 1.51 1.85
CA PHE A 42 -6.80 0.21 2.36
C PHE A 42 -7.65 -0.96 1.82
N LEU A 43 -8.96 -0.74 1.67
CA LEU A 43 -9.90 -1.75 1.18
C LEU A 43 -10.08 -1.77 -0.35
N ASN A 44 -9.39 -0.90 -1.08
CA ASN A 44 -9.55 -0.80 -2.53
C ASN A 44 -8.85 -1.96 -3.26
N SER A 45 -9.47 -3.14 -3.31
CA SER A 45 -8.89 -4.33 -3.94
C SER A 45 -8.79 -4.24 -5.47
N SER A 46 -9.39 -3.24 -6.11
CA SER A 46 -9.40 -3.10 -7.58
C SER A 46 -8.26 -2.26 -8.14
N THR A 47 -7.36 -1.72 -7.30
CA THR A 47 -6.26 -0.84 -7.75
C THR A 47 -5.26 -1.51 -8.69
N MET A 48 -5.12 -2.84 -8.64
CA MET A 48 -4.19 -3.56 -9.52
C MET A 48 -4.76 -4.92 -9.93
N SER A 49 -4.72 -5.20 -11.24
CA SER A 49 -4.89 -6.55 -11.77
C SER A 49 -3.64 -7.41 -11.51
N ALA A 50 -3.75 -8.73 -11.67
CA ALA A 50 -2.61 -9.65 -11.64
C ALA A 50 -1.49 -9.23 -12.63
N SER A 51 -1.87 -8.81 -13.85
CA SER A 51 -0.90 -8.31 -14.84
C SER A 51 -0.21 -7.02 -14.40
N THR A 52 -0.95 -6.10 -13.76
CA THR A 52 -0.38 -4.85 -13.23
C THR A 52 0.61 -5.15 -12.10
N ILE A 53 0.29 -6.09 -11.21
CA ILE A 53 1.20 -6.55 -10.15
C ILE A 53 2.45 -7.17 -10.78
N GLN A 54 2.30 -8.02 -11.80
CA GLN A 54 3.42 -8.63 -12.52
C GLN A 54 4.36 -7.58 -13.13
N SER A 55 3.80 -6.61 -13.87
CA SER A 55 4.56 -5.52 -14.46
C SER A 55 5.24 -4.65 -13.40
N PHE A 56 4.57 -4.41 -12.27
CA PHE A 56 5.15 -3.66 -11.16
C PHE A 56 6.37 -4.40 -10.57
N LEU A 57 6.24 -5.69 -10.24
CA LEU A 57 7.35 -6.50 -9.73
C LEU A 57 8.56 -6.48 -10.69
N ALA A 58 8.30 -6.64 -11.99
CA ALA A 58 9.33 -6.56 -13.02
C ALA A 58 9.99 -5.18 -13.07
N SER A 59 9.20 -4.09 -12.98
CA SER A 59 9.71 -2.72 -13.01
C SER A 59 10.61 -2.37 -11.83
N LYS A 60 10.43 -3.05 -10.68
CA LYS A 60 11.26 -2.88 -9.48
C LYS A 60 12.47 -3.81 -9.46
N GLY A 61 12.65 -4.63 -10.50
CA GLY A 61 13.70 -5.65 -10.55
C GLY A 61 13.51 -6.75 -9.50
N SER A 62 12.28 -7.00 -9.04
CA SER A 62 12.00 -8.05 -8.06
C SER A 62 12.24 -9.43 -8.64
N GLY A 63 12.93 -10.30 -7.90
CA GLY A 63 13.04 -11.71 -8.23
C GLY A 63 11.69 -12.45 -8.20
N LEU A 64 10.69 -11.92 -7.48
CA LEU A 64 9.34 -12.48 -7.49
C LEU A 64 8.68 -12.42 -8.87
N ALA A 65 9.09 -11.47 -9.73
CA ALA A 65 8.56 -11.38 -11.09
C ALA A 65 8.84 -12.65 -11.92
N ASN A 66 9.90 -13.39 -11.57
CA ASN A 66 10.33 -14.60 -12.27
C ASN A 66 10.04 -15.89 -11.48
N ARG A 67 9.24 -15.81 -10.41
CA ARG A 67 8.94 -16.96 -9.55
C ARG A 67 7.46 -17.32 -9.58
N SER A 68 7.23 -18.63 -9.50
CA SER A 68 5.91 -19.22 -9.39
C SER A 68 5.85 -20.13 -8.17
N PHE A 69 4.68 -20.23 -7.58
CA PHE A 69 4.44 -21.00 -6.36
C PHE A 69 3.16 -21.81 -6.49
N TYR A 70 3.09 -22.90 -5.75
CA TYR A 70 1.93 -23.77 -5.72
C TYR A 70 0.78 -23.11 -4.94
N LEU A 71 -0.37 -22.94 -5.59
CA LEU A 71 -1.58 -22.36 -5.04
C LEU A 71 -2.48 -23.49 -4.51
N ASN A 72 -2.23 -23.98 -3.30
CA ASN A 72 -2.94 -25.15 -2.77
C ASN A 72 -4.40 -24.89 -2.35
N CYS A 73 -4.84 -23.62 -2.27
CA CYS A 73 -6.21 -23.19 -1.91
C CYS A 73 -6.88 -23.92 -0.74
N TYR A 74 -6.13 -24.52 0.19
CA TYR A 74 -6.69 -25.35 1.28
C TYR A 74 -7.56 -26.54 0.81
N GLY A 75 -8.21 -27.23 1.76
CA GLY A 75 -9.00 -28.43 1.48
C GLY A 75 -10.26 -28.18 0.62
N ALA A 76 -10.77 -29.24 -0.03
CA ALA A 76 -11.88 -29.20 -0.99
C ALA A 76 -13.14 -28.45 -0.49
N ASN A 77 -13.48 -28.59 0.78
CA ASN A 77 -14.67 -28.01 1.39
C ASN A 77 -14.39 -26.74 2.23
N SER A 78 -13.17 -26.23 2.19
CA SER A 78 -12.80 -25.04 2.96
C SER A 78 -13.51 -23.79 2.41
N LYS A 79 -13.73 -22.82 3.31
CA LYS A 79 -14.27 -21.51 2.96
C LYS A 79 -13.32 -20.76 2.02
N GLU A 80 -12.02 -20.87 2.30
CA GLU A 80 -10.93 -20.30 1.53
C GLU A 80 -10.98 -20.80 0.08
N ARG A 81 -11.07 -22.12 -0.14
CA ARG A 81 -11.16 -22.68 -1.49
C ARG A 81 -12.36 -22.16 -2.26
N GLN A 82 -13.53 -22.10 -1.62
CA GLN A 82 -14.74 -21.56 -2.25
C GLN A 82 -14.55 -20.10 -2.68
N ALA A 83 -13.95 -19.28 -1.82
CA ALA A 83 -13.64 -17.88 -2.13
C ALA A 83 -12.61 -17.75 -3.28
N TYR A 84 -11.52 -18.51 -3.25
CA TYR A 84 -10.52 -18.55 -4.32
C TYR A 84 -11.13 -18.98 -5.65
N THR A 85 -11.93 -20.04 -5.64
CA THR A 85 -12.60 -20.54 -6.85
C THR A 85 -13.57 -19.51 -7.41
N ALA A 86 -14.33 -18.81 -6.55
CA ALA A 86 -15.28 -17.79 -6.95
C ALA A 86 -14.63 -16.60 -7.68
N VAL A 87 -13.37 -16.29 -7.39
CA VAL A 87 -12.59 -15.25 -8.10
C VAL A 87 -11.76 -15.79 -9.27
N GLY A 88 -11.99 -17.06 -9.66
CA GLY A 88 -11.35 -17.69 -10.81
C GLY A 88 -9.90 -18.16 -10.56
N ALA A 89 -9.54 -18.46 -9.32
CA ALA A 89 -8.22 -18.96 -8.99
C ALA A 89 -8.03 -20.41 -9.48
N PRO A 90 -6.93 -20.73 -10.17
CA PRO A 90 -6.62 -22.08 -10.63
C PRO A 90 -6.02 -22.89 -9.48
N CYS A 91 -6.85 -23.21 -8.49
CA CYS A 91 -6.43 -23.97 -7.31
C CYS A 91 -5.72 -25.27 -7.70
N ASP A 92 -4.75 -25.65 -6.87
CA ASP A 92 -3.86 -26.80 -7.02
C ASP A 92 -2.92 -26.73 -8.24
N GLN A 93 -2.62 -25.51 -8.71
CA GLN A 93 -1.67 -25.26 -9.80
C GLN A 93 -0.52 -24.37 -9.34
N THR A 94 0.60 -24.45 -10.08
CA THR A 94 1.71 -23.52 -9.91
C THR A 94 1.42 -22.25 -10.71
N VAL A 95 1.40 -21.11 -10.01
CA VAL A 95 1.06 -19.80 -10.58
C VAL A 95 2.12 -18.75 -10.25
N PRO A 96 2.27 -17.68 -11.05
CA PRO A 96 3.16 -16.57 -10.74
C PRO A 96 2.86 -15.93 -9.39
N ALA A 97 3.89 -15.39 -8.72
CA ALA A 97 3.75 -14.66 -7.46
C ALA A 97 2.68 -13.55 -7.51
N SER A 98 2.62 -12.85 -8.64
CA SER A 98 1.65 -11.79 -8.91
C SER A 98 0.18 -12.26 -8.85
N GLN A 99 -0.10 -13.48 -9.29
CA GLN A 99 -1.45 -14.06 -9.24
C GLN A 99 -1.84 -14.39 -7.80
N ILE A 100 -0.92 -14.92 -6.98
CA ILE A 100 -1.19 -15.20 -5.56
C ILE A 100 -1.54 -13.91 -4.82
N ILE A 101 -0.74 -12.85 -5.01
CA ILE A 101 -1.01 -11.52 -4.44
C ILE A 101 -2.37 -11.00 -4.89
N TYR A 102 -2.68 -11.11 -6.19
CA TYR A 102 -3.96 -10.70 -6.74
C TYR A 102 -5.13 -11.44 -6.10
N TYR A 103 -5.09 -12.77 -6.05
CA TYR A 103 -6.22 -13.54 -5.53
C TYR A 103 -6.45 -13.28 -4.04
N ALA A 104 -5.39 -13.23 -3.22
CA ALA A 104 -5.50 -12.86 -1.81
C ALA A 104 -6.12 -11.47 -1.62
N ALA A 105 -5.70 -10.49 -2.43
CA ALA A 105 -6.29 -9.15 -2.45
C ALA A 105 -7.79 -9.18 -2.75
N GLN A 106 -8.22 -9.99 -3.72
CA GLN A 106 -9.63 -10.11 -4.09
C GLN A 106 -10.47 -10.76 -3.00
N ILE A 107 -10.05 -11.91 -2.45
CA ILE A 107 -10.87 -12.67 -1.50
C ILE A 107 -11.00 -11.98 -0.12
N TYR A 108 -10.00 -11.20 0.27
CA TYR A 108 -10.00 -10.45 1.54
C TYR A 108 -10.33 -8.97 1.35
N GLY A 109 -10.47 -8.48 0.12
CA GLY A 109 -10.81 -7.10 -0.17
C GLY A 109 -9.79 -6.11 0.40
N ILE A 110 -8.51 -6.36 0.17
CA ILE A 110 -7.40 -5.49 0.57
C ILE A 110 -6.72 -4.95 -0.68
N ASN A 111 -6.30 -3.70 -0.65
CA ASN A 111 -5.59 -3.05 -1.74
C ASN A 111 -4.26 -3.76 -2.07
N PRO A 112 -4.07 -4.28 -3.30
CA PRO A 112 -2.79 -4.86 -3.74
C PRO A 112 -1.55 -4.00 -3.47
N GLN A 113 -1.67 -2.68 -3.58
CA GLN A 113 -0.60 -1.72 -3.31
C GLN A 113 -0.16 -1.76 -1.83
N ALA A 114 -1.11 -1.92 -0.91
CA ALA A 114 -0.82 -2.07 0.52
C ALA A 114 -0.14 -3.42 0.81
N ILE A 115 -0.52 -4.48 0.10
CA ILE A 115 0.15 -5.79 0.18
C ILE A 115 1.61 -5.67 -0.28
N LEU A 116 1.86 -5.01 -1.41
CA LEU A 116 3.21 -4.80 -1.96
C LEU A 116 4.08 -3.94 -1.04
N ALA A 117 3.54 -2.86 -0.46
CA ALA A 117 4.24 -2.06 0.55
C ALA A 117 4.57 -2.87 1.81
N THR A 118 3.68 -3.79 2.21
CA THR A 118 3.91 -4.71 3.34
C THR A 118 5.01 -5.72 3.02
N LEU A 119 4.98 -6.37 1.85
CA LEU A 119 6.04 -7.28 1.39
C LEU A 119 7.43 -6.58 1.38
N GLN A 120 7.45 -5.31 1.02
CA GLN A 120 8.68 -4.53 1.05
C GLN A 120 9.15 -4.24 2.47
N LYS A 121 8.28 -3.75 3.36
CA LYS A 121 8.69 -3.38 4.72
C LYS A 121 9.13 -4.59 5.54
N GLU A 122 8.54 -5.76 5.30
CA GLU A 122 8.80 -6.98 6.07
C GLU A 122 10.04 -7.72 5.59
N GLN A 123 10.19 -7.91 4.27
CA GLN A 123 11.26 -8.77 3.72
C GLN A 123 12.02 -8.16 2.55
N SER A 124 11.77 -6.89 2.20
CA SER A 124 12.38 -6.21 1.04
C SER A 124 12.20 -6.96 -0.29
N LEU A 125 11.12 -7.74 -0.41
CA LEU A 125 10.90 -8.64 -1.54
C LEU A 125 10.66 -7.91 -2.86
N ILE A 126 10.12 -6.68 -2.83
CA ILE A 126 9.77 -5.93 -4.04
C ILE A 126 11.03 -5.38 -4.73
N THR A 127 12.07 -5.05 -3.99
CA THR A 127 13.33 -4.52 -4.56
C THR A 127 14.47 -5.53 -4.56
N SER A 128 14.26 -6.75 -4.06
CA SER A 128 15.29 -7.79 -4.05
C SER A 128 15.28 -8.58 -5.37
N PRO A 129 16.34 -8.52 -6.20
CA PRO A 129 16.42 -9.29 -7.44
C PRO A 129 16.61 -10.79 -7.20
N ASN A 130 17.22 -11.16 -6.06
CA ASN A 130 17.52 -12.55 -5.71
C ASN A 130 17.06 -12.83 -4.26
N PRO A 131 15.74 -12.91 -4.00
CA PRO A 131 15.27 -13.16 -2.65
C PRO A 131 15.64 -14.56 -2.19
N THR A 132 16.11 -14.66 -0.96
CA THR A 132 16.41 -15.95 -0.33
C THR A 132 15.13 -16.74 -0.07
N ASP A 133 15.24 -18.06 0.07
CA ASP A 133 14.11 -18.91 0.40
C ASP A 133 13.50 -18.51 1.75
N ARG A 134 14.33 -18.07 2.70
CA ARG A 134 13.86 -17.53 3.98
C ARG A 134 13.00 -16.28 3.81
N GLN A 135 13.41 -15.32 2.96
CA GLN A 135 12.60 -14.14 2.69
C GLN A 135 11.25 -14.49 2.07
N ILE A 136 11.21 -15.49 1.18
CA ILE A 136 9.95 -15.99 0.61
C ILE A 136 9.09 -16.65 1.69
N ALA A 137 9.68 -17.54 2.47
CA ALA A 137 9.02 -18.27 3.55
C ALA A 137 8.47 -17.32 4.62
N GLN A 138 9.03 -16.11 4.75
CA GLN A 138 8.63 -15.11 5.74
C GLN A 138 8.06 -13.86 5.07
N ALA A 139 7.53 -13.98 3.84
CA ALA A 139 7.26 -12.85 2.94
C ALA A 139 6.53 -11.66 3.57
N MET A 140 5.54 -11.93 4.43
CA MET A 140 4.81 -10.88 5.15
C MET A 140 5.12 -10.87 6.65
N GLY A 141 6.03 -11.71 7.14
CA GLY A 141 6.33 -11.83 8.58
C GLY A 141 5.19 -12.46 9.40
N TYR A 142 4.19 -13.04 8.75
CA TYR A 142 3.07 -13.67 9.45
C TYR A 142 3.54 -14.95 10.16
N GLY A 143 3.13 -15.16 11.41
CA GLY A 143 3.54 -16.33 12.20
C GLY A 143 5.02 -16.31 12.64
N CYS A 144 5.68 -15.15 12.59
CA CYS A 144 7.08 -14.94 12.97
C CYS A 144 7.22 -13.96 14.14
N PRO A 145 7.24 -14.41 15.41
CA PRO A 145 7.46 -13.52 16.54
C PRO A 145 8.89 -12.96 16.54
N THR A 146 9.05 -11.71 16.98
CA THR A 146 10.35 -10.98 17.00
C THR A 146 11.45 -11.66 17.82
N THR A 147 11.09 -12.51 18.80
CA THR A 147 12.02 -13.24 19.68
C THR A 147 11.92 -14.76 19.59
N GLY A 148 11.34 -15.31 18.51
CA GLY A 148 11.15 -16.77 18.36
C GLY A 148 11.41 -17.29 16.95
N SER A 149 11.28 -18.61 16.76
CA SER A 149 11.29 -19.23 15.44
C SER A 149 9.97 -18.99 14.72
N CYS A 150 10.03 -18.61 13.44
CA CYS A 150 8.87 -18.73 12.57
C CYS A 150 8.49 -20.20 12.45
N GLU A 151 7.20 -20.53 12.45
CA GLU A 151 6.78 -21.91 12.25
C GLU A 151 7.31 -22.47 10.91
N ASP A 152 7.83 -23.70 10.92
CA ASP A 152 8.55 -24.35 9.81
C ASP A 152 7.69 -24.61 8.55
N ALA A 153 6.38 -24.36 8.60
CA ALA A 153 5.42 -24.65 7.52
C ALA A 153 5.22 -23.50 6.52
N SER A 154 5.99 -22.42 6.63
CA SER A 154 5.67 -21.19 5.93
C SER A 154 6.22 -21.14 4.50
N ASN A 155 5.32 -21.13 3.51
CA ASN A 155 5.64 -20.92 2.10
C ASN A 155 5.04 -19.58 1.60
N PHE A 156 5.39 -19.17 0.37
CA PHE A 156 4.92 -17.90 -0.19
C PHE A 156 3.39 -17.76 -0.17
N PHE A 157 2.67 -18.79 -0.64
CA PHE A 157 1.21 -18.75 -0.67
C PHE A 157 0.63 -18.54 0.73
N TYR A 158 1.09 -19.33 1.71
CA TYR A 158 0.65 -19.19 3.10
C TYR A 158 0.91 -17.79 3.66
N GLN A 159 2.09 -17.22 3.41
CA GLN A 159 2.44 -15.87 3.86
C GLN A 159 1.55 -14.79 3.27
N ILE A 160 1.28 -14.86 1.95
CA ILE A 160 0.39 -13.89 1.31
C ILE A 160 -1.04 -14.08 1.82
N ASP A 161 -1.55 -15.31 1.79
CA ASP A 161 -2.92 -15.59 2.17
C ASP A 161 -3.21 -15.20 3.63
N SER A 162 -2.43 -15.73 4.57
CA SER A 162 -2.63 -15.47 6.00
C SER A 162 -2.26 -14.04 6.40
N GLY A 163 -1.22 -13.45 5.78
CA GLY A 163 -0.83 -12.07 6.02
C GLY A 163 -1.89 -11.07 5.58
N VAL A 164 -2.49 -11.27 4.39
CA VAL A 164 -3.57 -10.41 3.88
C VAL A 164 -4.87 -10.67 4.64
N TRP A 165 -5.17 -11.93 4.96
CA TRP A 165 -6.30 -12.29 5.80
C TRP A 165 -6.26 -11.56 7.14
N VAL A 166 -5.11 -11.57 7.84
CA VAL A 166 -5.02 -11.00 9.19
C VAL A 166 -5.13 -9.48 9.16
N LEU A 167 -4.63 -8.82 8.10
CA LEU A 167 -4.84 -7.39 7.86
C LEU A 167 -6.33 -7.06 7.73
N ARG A 168 -7.10 -7.84 6.96
CA ARG A 168 -8.56 -7.64 6.88
C ARG A 168 -9.26 -8.02 8.18
N TYR A 169 -8.85 -9.10 8.82
CA TYR A 169 -9.40 -9.56 10.08
C TYR A 169 -9.30 -8.47 11.14
N HIS A 170 -8.12 -7.89 11.36
CA HIS A 170 -7.93 -6.81 12.33
C HIS A 170 -8.71 -5.55 11.96
N PHE A 171 -8.80 -5.20 10.68
CA PHE A 171 -9.65 -4.10 10.23
C PHE A 171 -11.11 -4.31 10.64
N GLU A 172 -11.66 -5.50 10.38
CA GLU A 172 -13.06 -5.82 10.72
C GLU A 172 -13.29 -5.82 12.22
N ARG A 173 -12.34 -6.34 13.01
CA ARG A 173 -12.42 -6.28 14.46
C ARG A 173 -12.35 -4.87 15.02
N ALA A 174 -11.45 -4.03 14.49
CA ALA A 174 -11.30 -2.64 14.89
C ALA A 174 -12.58 -1.81 14.68
N ARG A 175 -13.40 -2.16 13.68
CA ARG A 175 -14.72 -1.53 13.45
C ARG A 175 -15.90 -2.23 14.15
N GLY A 176 -15.63 -3.19 15.03
CA GLY A 176 -16.63 -3.92 15.81
C GLY A 176 -17.32 -5.09 15.06
N ASN A 177 -16.86 -5.45 13.86
CA ASN A 177 -17.40 -6.61 13.14
C ASN A 177 -16.73 -7.90 13.63
N MET A 178 -17.34 -8.52 14.64
CA MET A 178 -16.86 -9.74 15.28
C MET A 178 -17.22 -11.04 14.52
N ASN A 179 -18.01 -10.94 13.43
CA ASN A 179 -18.53 -12.09 12.69
C ASN A 179 -17.84 -12.29 11.32
N TRP A 180 -17.04 -11.33 10.87
CA TRP A 180 -16.35 -11.45 9.58
C TRP A 180 -15.34 -12.61 9.55
N TRP A 181 -15.36 -13.35 8.44
CA TRP A 181 -14.58 -14.55 8.11
C TRP A 181 -14.67 -15.73 9.10
N SER A 182 -14.27 -15.53 10.34
CA SER A 182 -14.28 -16.51 11.42
C SER A 182 -14.83 -15.83 12.68
N PRO A 183 -16.04 -16.15 13.16
CA PRO A 183 -16.62 -15.48 14.32
C PRO A 183 -15.75 -15.59 15.58
N SER A 184 -15.67 -14.52 16.36
CA SER A 184 -14.95 -14.50 17.64
C SER A 184 -15.68 -13.61 18.64
N THR A 185 -15.58 -13.91 19.93
CA THR A 185 -16.10 -13.04 21.00
C THR A 185 -15.04 -12.06 21.52
N SER A 186 -13.78 -12.21 21.08
CA SER A 186 -12.68 -11.34 21.47
C SER A 186 -11.75 -11.01 20.30
N TRP A 187 -10.99 -9.93 20.45
CA TRP A 187 -9.95 -9.54 19.51
C TRP A 187 -8.65 -9.32 20.27
N VAL A 188 -7.56 -9.93 19.78
CA VAL A 188 -6.24 -9.89 20.42
C VAL A 188 -5.75 -8.46 20.69
N CYS A 189 -6.11 -7.51 19.83
CA CYS A 189 -5.75 -6.10 19.99
C CYS A 189 -6.86 -5.22 20.58
N GLY A 190 -7.99 -5.82 20.94
CA GLY A 190 -9.09 -5.17 21.65
C GLY A 190 -8.85 -5.04 23.16
N THR A 191 -7.69 -5.47 23.66
CA THR A 191 -7.28 -5.35 25.07
C THR A 191 -5.87 -4.77 25.17
N GLU A 192 -5.53 -4.31 26.38
CA GLU A 192 -4.23 -3.71 26.68
C GLU A 192 -3.08 -4.70 26.49
N LYS A 193 -1.93 -4.22 25.98
CA LYS A 193 -0.68 -4.98 25.85
C LYS A 193 0.51 -4.18 26.37
N ASN A 194 1.68 -4.83 26.44
CA ASN A 194 2.92 -4.17 26.84
C ASN A 194 3.31 -3.04 25.89
N PHE A 195 3.08 -3.20 24.58
CA PHE A 195 3.48 -2.23 23.56
C PHE A 195 2.48 -1.09 23.33
N TYR A 196 1.23 -1.27 23.75
CA TYR A 196 0.21 -0.23 23.58
C TYR A 196 -0.89 -0.30 24.64
N LYS A 197 -1.42 0.88 24.99
CA LYS A 197 -2.53 1.05 25.93
C LYS A 197 -3.50 2.13 25.44
N PRO A 198 -4.84 2.00 25.64
CA PRO A 198 -5.53 0.92 26.36
C PRO A 198 -5.89 -0.28 25.49
N ASN A 199 -6.01 -0.12 24.17
CA ASN A 199 -6.23 -1.12 23.13
C ASN A 199 -6.09 -0.43 21.76
N LEU A 200 -6.33 -1.12 20.65
CA LEU A 200 -6.19 -0.55 19.30
C LEU A 200 -7.53 -0.19 18.64
N TYR A 201 -8.66 -0.07 19.35
CA TYR A 201 -9.87 0.47 18.70
C TYR A 201 -9.64 1.92 18.22
N PRO A 202 -10.25 2.35 17.10
CA PRO A 202 -10.12 3.72 16.59
C PRO A 202 -10.91 4.73 17.45
N ASN A 203 -10.73 6.02 17.14
CA ASN A 203 -11.31 7.19 17.79
C ASN A 203 -10.90 7.38 19.25
N GLN A 204 -9.65 7.06 19.58
CA GLN A 204 -9.07 7.29 20.90
C GLN A 204 -7.56 7.49 20.84
N ASP A 205 -7.01 8.06 21.91
CA ASP A 205 -5.57 8.09 22.12
C ASP A 205 -5.03 6.71 22.52
N VAL A 206 -4.01 6.28 21.79
CA VAL A 206 -3.25 5.08 22.08
C VAL A 206 -1.81 5.47 22.41
N ARG A 207 -1.36 5.06 23.59
CA ARG A 207 0.01 5.24 24.07
C ARG A 207 0.84 4.05 23.65
N PHE A 208 2.01 4.29 23.06
CA PHE A 208 2.94 3.27 22.59
C PHE A 208 4.20 3.23 23.45
N TYR A 209 4.60 2.00 23.79
CA TYR A 209 5.70 1.69 24.69
C TYR A 209 6.70 0.78 23.98
N ASP A 210 7.98 0.93 24.28
CA ASP A 210 9.01 0.03 23.76
C ASP A 210 9.13 -1.24 24.64
N GLU A 211 10.06 -2.13 24.28
CA GLU A 211 10.31 -3.37 25.02
C GLU A 211 10.71 -3.16 26.49
N ASP A 212 11.28 -2.00 26.82
CA ASP A 212 11.71 -1.65 28.17
C ASP A 212 10.57 -0.94 28.96
N GLY A 213 9.37 -0.84 28.36
CA GLY A 213 8.20 -0.20 28.97
C GLY A 213 8.24 1.33 28.95
N VAL A 214 9.10 1.93 28.11
CA VAL A 214 9.22 3.38 28.00
C VAL A 214 8.14 3.91 27.07
N LEU A 215 7.28 4.80 27.58
CA LEU A 215 6.35 5.57 26.74
C LEU A 215 7.16 6.46 25.80
N TYR A 216 7.02 6.25 24.49
CA TYR A 216 7.74 7.04 23.49
C TYR A 216 6.81 7.78 22.51
N ARG A 217 5.55 7.33 22.38
CA ARG A 217 4.56 7.94 21.48
C ARG A 217 3.13 7.87 22.00
N THR A 218 2.32 8.80 21.53
CA THR A 218 0.85 8.74 21.65
C THR A 218 0.26 9.18 20.32
N HIS A 219 -0.69 8.43 19.81
CA HIS A 219 -1.44 8.75 18.59
C HIS A 219 -2.93 8.63 18.85
N PHE A 220 -3.69 9.61 18.38
CA PHE A 220 -5.13 9.46 18.25
C PHE A 220 -5.41 8.60 17.01
N ILE A 221 -5.79 7.33 17.19
CA ILE A 221 -5.97 6.39 16.07
C ILE A 221 -7.28 6.72 15.35
N VAL A 222 -7.20 7.21 14.11
CA VAL A 222 -8.36 7.76 13.40
C VAL A 222 -9.29 6.69 12.84
N ASN A 223 -8.75 5.57 12.33
CA ASN A 223 -9.54 4.61 11.55
C ASN A 223 -9.13 3.15 11.74
N ALA A 224 -9.92 2.24 11.16
CA ALA A 224 -9.75 0.80 11.32
C ALA A 224 -8.54 0.25 10.56
N ALA A 225 -8.16 0.86 9.43
CA ALA A 225 -6.97 0.48 8.66
C ALA A 225 -5.67 0.78 9.43
N THR A 226 -5.58 1.97 10.02
CA THR A 226 -4.45 2.35 10.89
C THR A 226 -4.36 1.43 12.10
N SER A 227 -5.50 1.14 12.74
CA SER A 227 -5.60 0.17 13.82
C SER A 227 -5.11 -1.23 13.40
N SER A 228 -5.52 -1.71 12.22
CA SER A 228 -5.11 -3.00 11.67
C SER A 228 -3.59 -3.08 11.49
N LEU A 229 -2.96 -2.03 10.92
CA LEU A 229 -1.51 -1.99 10.70
C LEU A 229 -0.71 -1.95 12.01
N TYR A 230 -1.21 -1.27 13.03
CA TYR A 230 -0.61 -1.34 14.37
C TYR A 230 -0.84 -2.70 15.04
N CYS A 231 -1.98 -3.35 14.83
CA CYS A 231 -2.19 -4.69 15.36
C CYS A 231 -1.28 -5.73 14.66
N TYR A 232 -0.99 -5.51 13.36
CA TYR A 232 -0.05 -6.33 12.58
C TYR A 232 1.40 -6.18 13.07
N THR A 233 1.85 -4.94 13.31
CA THR A 233 3.20 -4.63 13.83
C THR A 233 3.09 -3.53 14.90
N PRO A 234 3.07 -3.86 16.21
CA PRO A 234 2.64 -2.96 17.29
C PRO A 234 3.69 -1.94 17.72
N HIS A 235 4.25 -1.21 16.76
CA HIS A 235 5.23 -0.15 17.02
C HIS A 235 4.93 1.12 16.19
N ALA A 236 4.79 2.24 16.89
CA ALA A 236 4.72 3.57 16.30
C ALA A 236 6.10 4.02 15.83
N TYR A 237 6.14 4.81 14.75
CA TYR A 237 7.40 5.38 14.30
C TYR A 237 7.95 6.36 15.33
N ASN A 238 9.21 6.17 15.68
CA ASN A 238 10.04 7.15 16.34
C ASN A 238 11.42 7.15 15.67
N ASN A 239 12.10 8.29 15.77
CA ASN A 239 13.45 8.49 15.28
C ASN A 239 14.25 9.31 16.29
N PRO A 240 14.51 8.79 17.50
CA PRO A 240 15.07 9.59 18.58
C PRO A 240 16.44 10.18 18.23
N GLN A 241 17.20 9.53 17.35
CA GLN A 241 18.57 9.89 16.99
C GLN A 241 18.72 10.53 15.60
N GLY A 242 17.64 10.75 14.85
CA GLY A 242 17.75 11.37 13.52
C GLY A 242 18.43 10.49 12.46
N LEU A 243 18.00 9.23 12.34
CA LEU A 243 18.51 8.25 11.39
C LEU A 243 17.98 8.48 9.95
N TYR A 244 18.69 7.93 8.97
CA TYR A 244 18.33 7.97 7.53
C TYR A 244 18.17 9.37 6.93
N GLY A 245 18.98 10.34 7.39
CA GLY A 245 18.92 11.73 6.92
C GLY A 245 17.66 12.48 7.35
N ARG A 246 16.87 11.91 8.28
CA ARG A 246 15.70 12.55 8.87
C ARG A 246 16.08 13.21 10.17
N ALA A 247 15.52 14.39 10.45
CA ALA A 247 15.68 15.02 11.75
C ALA A 247 15.17 14.11 12.87
N PRO A 248 15.72 14.24 14.10
CA PRO A 248 15.18 13.55 15.26
C PRO A 248 13.67 13.73 15.37
N PHE A 249 12.94 12.63 15.45
CA PHE A 249 11.49 12.59 15.58
C PHE A 249 11.14 11.78 16.82
N GLY A 250 10.95 12.49 17.94
CA GLY A 250 10.78 11.86 19.26
C GLY A 250 12.04 11.95 20.08
N THR A 251 11.89 11.72 21.37
CA THR A 251 12.91 12.08 22.36
C THR A 251 13.36 10.90 23.20
N THR A 252 12.63 9.79 23.18
CA THR A 252 12.83 8.62 24.04
C THR A 252 12.56 7.30 23.30
N GLY A 253 13.01 6.20 23.90
CA GLY A 253 12.69 4.82 23.53
C GLY A 253 13.52 4.23 22.39
N ARG A 254 13.38 2.92 22.18
CA ARG A 254 14.01 2.17 21.08
C ARG A 254 13.47 2.61 19.71
N TYR A 255 14.31 2.54 18.67
CA TYR A 255 13.95 2.94 17.30
C TYR A 255 13.05 1.91 16.61
N TYR A 256 11.86 2.33 16.16
CA TYR A 256 10.94 1.53 15.37
C TYR A 256 10.54 2.26 14.10
N SER A 257 10.54 1.54 12.95
CA SER A 257 10.30 2.15 11.63
C SER A 257 9.26 1.45 10.75
N GLY A 258 8.65 0.36 11.21
CA GLY A 258 7.73 -0.44 10.38
C GLY A 258 6.57 0.35 9.78
N SER A 259 5.82 1.08 10.61
CA SER A 259 4.69 1.90 10.13
C SER A 259 5.13 3.04 9.21
N TYR A 260 6.29 3.66 9.47
CA TYR A 260 6.87 4.67 8.59
C TYR A 260 7.30 4.08 7.24
N ASN A 261 7.98 2.94 7.25
CA ASN A 261 8.44 2.27 6.03
C ASN A 261 7.27 1.82 5.15
N PHE A 262 6.14 1.40 5.76
CA PHE A 262 4.91 1.13 5.03
C PHE A 262 4.46 2.35 4.21
N VAL A 263 4.26 3.50 4.87
CA VAL A 263 3.80 4.74 4.21
C VAL A 263 4.82 5.18 3.19
N TYR A 264 6.10 5.18 3.54
CA TYR A 264 7.18 5.57 2.64
C TYR A 264 7.16 4.76 1.33
N TRP A 265 7.10 3.43 1.41
CA TRP A 265 7.08 2.60 0.20
C TRP A 265 5.78 2.71 -0.57
N PHE A 266 4.63 2.79 0.13
CA PHE A 266 3.34 3.01 -0.51
C PHE A 266 3.35 4.33 -1.31
N GLU A 267 3.67 5.45 -0.65
CA GLU A 267 3.63 6.77 -1.26
C GLU A 267 4.69 6.96 -2.35
N THR A 268 5.87 6.35 -2.18
CA THR A 268 6.92 6.37 -3.21
C THR A 268 6.48 5.67 -4.51
N TRP A 269 5.56 4.70 -4.44
CA TRP A 269 5.20 3.87 -5.60
C TRP A 269 3.82 4.15 -6.17
N PHE A 270 2.87 4.55 -5.33
CA PHE A 270 1.45 4.54 -5.68
C PHE A 270 0.75 5.87 -5.40
N GLY A 271 1.44 6.85 -4.82
CA GLY A 271 0.84 8.11 -4.38
C GLY A 271 0.28 8.02 -2.96
N SER A 272 -0.46 9.05 -2.53
CA SER A 272 -0.81 9.22 -1.12
C SER A 272 -1.57 8.05 -0.51
N THR A 273 -1.30 7.75 0.77
CA THR A 273 -2.13 6.83 1.56
C THR A 273 -3.45 7.45 1.99
N ALA A 274 -3.55 8.79 1.95
CA ALA A 274 -4.79 9.50 2.14
C ALA A 274 -5.66 9.46 0.88
N SER A 275 -6.96 9.36 1.07
CA SER A 275 -7.94 9.53 0.03
C SER A 275 -8.16 11.02 -0.22
N VAL A 276 -8.11 11.41 -1.48
CA VAL A 276 -8.55 12.76 -1.87
C VAL A 276 -10.08 12.77 -1.79
N ASN A 277 -10.62 13.26 -0.67
CA ASN A 277 -12.03 13.62 -0.59
C ASN A 277 -12.25 14.92 -1.39
N GLY A 278 -12.38 14.78 -2.71
CA GLY A 278 -12.75 15.85 -3.63
C GLY A 278 -13.92 15.41 -4.48
N SER A 279 -14.89 16.29 -4.68
CA SER A 279 -15.87 16.13 -5.76
C SER A 279 -15.36 16.89 -6.97
N ILE A 280 -15.17 16.20 -8.09
CA ILE A 280 -15.00 16.88 -9.38
C ILE A 280 -16.38 17.36 -9.81
N VAL A 281 -16.66 18.63 -9.55
CA VAL A 281 -17.89 19.27 -10.02
C VAL A 281 -17.60 19.84 -11.41
N LEU A 282 -18.15 19.22 -12.45
CA LEU A 282 -18.19 19.81 -13.79
C LEU A 282 -19.20 20.96 -13.78
N SER A 283 -18.74 22.19 -13.53
CA SER A 283 -19.60 23.36 -13.38
C SER A 283 -20.35 23.76 -14.66
N GLN A 284 -19.90 23.31 -15.84
CA GLN A 284 -20.49 23.67 -17.15
C GLN A 284 -20.71 22.48 -18.10
N GLY A 285 -20.73 21.24 -17.60
CA GLY A 285 -20.77 20.04 -18.46
C GLY A 285 -19.47 19.82 -19.23
N LEU A 286 -19.35 18.66 -19.89
CA LEU A 286 -18.18 18.33 -20.71
C LEU A 286 -18.35 18.97 -22.10
N GLN A 287 -17.57 20.02 -22.40
CA GLN A 287 -17.57 20.66 -23.72
C GLN A 287 -16.32 20.28 -24.50
N LEU A 288 -16.50 19.77 -25.72
CA LEU A 288 -15.41 19.53 -26.64
C LEU A 288 -15.01 20.86 -27.29
N SER A 289 -13.81 21.35 -26.98
CA SER A 289 -13.31 22.63 -27.51
C SER A 289 -12.93 22.60 -28.99
N GLN A 290 -12.88 21.40 -29.59
CA GLN A 290 -12.64 21.22 -31.02
C GLN A 290 -13.74 20.35 -31.64
N SER A 291 -14.21 20.77 -32.80
CA SER A 291 -15.12 20.00 -33.66
C SER A 291 -14.38 18.81 -34.26
N SER A 292 -14.13 17.78 -33.47
CA SER A 292 -13.74 16.47 -33.98
C SER A 292 -15.00 15.74 -34.45
N ASN A 293 -14.95 15.17 -35.65
CA ASN A 293 -16.00 14.32 -36.21
C ASN A 293 -16.08 13.01 -35.42
N LEU A 294 -16.64 13.07 -34.22
CA LEU A 294 -16.89 11.89 -33.40
C LEU A 294 -17.91 11.01 -34.10
N LYS A 295 -17.56 9.74 -34.27
CA LYS A 295 -18.45 8.71 -34.78
C LYS A 295 -19.10 7.99 -33.61
N VAL A 296 -20.22 7.33 -33.91
CA VAL A 296 -20.83 6.38 -32.98
C VAL A 296 -19.77 5.33 -32.60
N ASN A 297 -19.59 5.12 -31.30
CA ASN A 297 -18.60 4.24 -30.65
C ASN A 297 -17.17 4.79 -30.48
N ASP A 298 -16.95 6.09 -30.68
CA ASP A 298 -15.68 6.71 -30.29
C ASP A 298 -15.55 6.81 -28.76
N THR A 299 -14.39 6.42 -28.22
CA THR A 299 -14.06 6.57 -26.80
C THR A 299 -13.39 7.91 -26.56
N ILE A 300 -13.95 8.74 -25.68
CA ILE A 300 -13.33 9.98 -25.20
C ILE A 300 -12.66 9.69 -23.86
N THR A 301 -11.35 9.94 -23.77
CA THR A 301 -10.58 9.82 -22.52
C THR A 301 -10.17 11.21 -22.05
N ALA A 302 -10.53 11.56 -20.81
CA ALA A 302 -10.03 12.75 -20.13
C ALA A 302 -9.09 12.31 -18.99
N SER A 303 -7.96 13.00 -18.85
CA SER A 303 -7.01 12.82 -17.76
C SER A 303 -6.83 14.17 -17.06
N PHE A 304 -6.81 14.16 -15.74
CA PHE A 304 -6.54 15.34 -14.93
C PHE A 304 -5.52 14.96 -13.86
N GLU A 305 -4.70 15.94 -13.47
CA GLU A 305 -3.80 15.84 -12.33
C GLU A 305 -4.45 16.62 -11.19
N VAL A 306 -4.50 16.02 -10.01
CA VAL A 306 -4.88 16.71 -8.77
C VAL A 306 -3.56 17.02 -8.06
N GLU A 307 -3.22 18.30 -7.98
CA GLU A 307 -2.09 18.79 -7.17
C GLU A 307 -2.41 18.80 -5.68
#